data_AF-A0A397V7W8-F1
#
_entry.id   AF-A0A397V7W8-F1
#
_cell.length_a   1.000
_cell.length_b   1.000
_cell.length_c   1.000
_cell.angle_alpha   90.00
_cell.angle_beta   90.00
_cell.angle_gamma   90.00
#
_symmetry.space_group_name_H-M   'P 1'
#
loop_
_entity.id
_entity.type
_entity.pdbx_description
1 polymer ?
#
loop_
_entity_poly.entity_id
_entity_poly.type
_entity_poly.pdbx_seq_one_letter_code
_entity_poly.pdbx_strand_id
1 'polypeptide(L)'
;MNRLFGTSKKTPKPSLNDAITATDGRVAAVEVKIKKLDGELAKYKDQMKKMREGPGKNAVKNKALRVLKQKKMYENQRDQLQQQSFNMEQANFTTENLRNVVTTVDAMQIANKEMQKQYKKIDINKIEGVQDDMEDLMEQANEIQETLGRTYGLPEDIDEEELEAGTY
;
A
#
# COMPACT_ATOMS: atom_id res chain seq x y z
N MET A 1 -27.29 -47.94 7.71
CA MET A 1 -26.10 -48.38 6.94
C MET A 1 -25.98 -47.47 5.73
N ASN A 2 -24.94 -46.72 5.39
CA ASN A 2 -23.60 -46.45 5.93
C ASN A 2 -23.33 -44.94 5.69
N ARG A 3 -22.95 -44.19 6.73
CA ARG A 3 -22.29 -42.88 6.60
C ARG A 3 -20.86 -43.09 7.08
N LEU A 4 -19.96 -43.48 6.19
CA LEU A 4 -18.55 -43.70 6.49
C LEU A 4 -17.71 -43.28 5.29
N PHE A 5 -16.73 -42.40 5.56
CA PHE A 5 -15.62 -41.94 4.73
C PHE A 5 -15.78 -40.62 3.94
N GLY A 6 -15.26 -39.56 4.57
CA GLY A 6 -14.37 -38.61 3.90
C GLY A 6 -15.03 -37.37 3.33
N THR A 7 -15.31 -36.39 4.18
CA THR A 7 -15.34 -35.00 3.73
C THR A 7 -13.97 -34.66 3.13
N SER A 8 -13.87 -34.52 1.81
CA SER A 8 -12.71 -33.88 1.21
C SER A 8 -12.71 -32.45 1.73
N LYS A 9 -11.85 -32.15 2.71
CA LYS A 9 -11.47 -30.76 2.99
C LYS A 9 -11.01 -30.22 1.65
N LYS A 10 -11.77 -29.29 1.05
CA LYS A 10 -11.32 -28.53 -0.12
C LYS A 10 -10.00 -27.88 0.29
N THR A 11 -8.88 -28.47 -0.10
CA THR A 11 -7.58 -27.83 0.06
C THR A 11 -7.69 -26.48 -0.64
N PRO A 12 -7.43 -25.37 0.07
CA PRO A 12 -7.40 -24.06 -0.56
C PRO A 12 -6.52 -24.13 -1.79
N LYS A 13 -6.97 -23.55 -2.91
CA LYS A 13 -6.12 -23.45 -4.09
C LYS A 13 -4.85 -22.68 -3.68
N PRO A 14 -3.65 -23.12 -4.12
CA PRO A 14 -2.40 -22.47 -3.75
C PRO A 14 -2.49 -20.97 -4.04
N SER A 15 -2.15 -20.16 -3.04
CA SER A 15 -2.00 -18.72 -3.22
C SER A 15 -0.69 -18.39 -3.92
N LEU A 16 -0.57 -17.15 -4.40
CA LEU A 16 0.68 -16.66 -4.97
C LEU A 16 1.82 -16.70 -3.93
N ASN A 17 1.51 -16.42 -2.66
CA ASN A 17 2.46 -16.52 -1.54
C ASN A 17 2.93 -17.97 -1.28
N ASP A 18 2.04 -18.95 -1.44
CA ASP A 18 2.41 -20.38 -1.34
C ASP A 18 3.38 -20.75 -2.47
N ALA A 19 3.14 -20.25 -3.69
CA ALA A 19 4.01 -20.50 -4.83
C ALA A 19 5.38 -19.82 -4.71
N ILE A 20 5.43 -18.59 -4.17
CA ILE A 20 6.68 -17.88 -3.84
C ILE A 20 7.48 -18.71 -2.81
N THR A 21 6.86 -19.05 -1.68
CA THR A 21 7.49 -19.84 -0.61
C THR A 21 8.03 -21.17 -1.12
N ALA A 22 7.26 -21.88 -1.94
CA ALA A 22 7.69 -23.14 -2.55
C ALA A 22 8.87 -22.94 -3.53
N THR A 23 8.89 -21.85 -4.29
CA THR A 23 9.97 -21.52 -5.23
C THR A 23 11.25 -21.17 -4.48
N ASP A 24 11.16 -20.38 -3.42
CA ASP A 24 12.30 -20.03 -2.56
C ASP A 24 12.89 -21.26 -1.87
N GLY A 25 12.04 -22.19 -1.43
CA GLY A 25 12.49 -23.49 -0.91
C GLY A 25 13.29 -24.28 -1.95
N ARG A 26 12.90 -24.21 -3.23
CA ARG A 26 13.65 -24.84 -4.33
C ARG A 26 14.97 -24.12 -4.61
N VAL A 27 14.99 -22.79 -4.55
CA VAL A 27 16.23 -21.98 -4.63
C VAL A 27 17.21 -22.44 -3.56
N ALA A 28 16.78 -22.48 -2.30
CA ALA A 28 17.61 -22.94 -1.18
C ALA A 28 18.15 -24.36 -1.37
N ALA A 29 17.31 -25.28 -1.86
CA ALA A 29 17.72 -26.65 -2.17
C ALA A 29 18.78 -26.72 -3.27
N VAL A 30 18.69 -25.87 -4.30
CA VAL A 30 19.69 -25.76 -5.37
C VAL A 30 20.99 -25.16 -4.84
N GLU A 31 20.93 -24.13 -3.98
CA GLU A 31 22.11 -23.54 -3.35
C GLU A 31 22.91 -24.55 -2.51
N VAL A 32 22.24 -25.45 -1.79
CA VAL A 32 22.91 -26.53 -1.07
C VAL A 32 23.70 -27.44 -2.03
N LYS A 33 23.18 -27.73 -3.23
CA LYS A 33 23.91 -28.50 -4.25
C LYS A 33 25.10 -27.73 -4.79
N ILE A 34 24.95 -26.43 -5.05
CA ILE A 34 26.04 -25.54 -5.49
C ILE A 34 27.17 -25.54 -4.45
N LYS A 35 26.84 -25.35 -3.16
CA LYS A 35 27.83 -25.36 -2.06
C LYS A 35 28.61 -26.68 -1.98
N LYS A 36 27.94 -27.82 -2.19
CA LYS A 36 28.63 -29.14 -2.24
C LYS A 36 29.64 -29.19 -3.39
N LEU A 37 29.24 -28.75 -4.59
CA LEU A 37 30.11 -28.73 -5.77
C LEU A 37 31.29 -27.75 -5.61
N ASP A 38 31.09 -26.62 -4.94
CA ASP A 38 32.18 -25.71 -4.57
C ASP A 38 33.21 -26.36 -3.65
N GLY A 39 32.74 -27.13 -2.65
CA GLY A 39 33.62 -27.92 -1.79
C GLY A 39 34.44 -28.96 -2.57
N GLU A 40 33.83 -29.63 -3.55
CA GLU A 40 34.55 -30.56 -4.43
C GLU A 40 35.57 -29.87 -5.32
N LEU A 41 35.21 -28.73 -5.91
CA LEU A 41 36.11 -27.92 -6.73
C LEU A 41 37.32 -27.42 -5.94
N ALA A 42 37.11 -26.99 -4.69
CA ALA A 42 38.20 -26.60 -3.80
C ALA A 42 39.19 -27.74 -3.57
N LYS A 43 38.68 -28.96 -3.29
CA LYS A 43 39.53 -30.16 -3.14
C LYS A 43 40.35 -30.46 -4.39
N TYR A 44 39.74 -30.40 -5.58
CA TYR A 44 40.47 -30.61 -6.83
C TYR A 44 41.51 -29.52 -7.08
N LYS A 45 41.21 -28.26 -6.76
CA LYS A 45 42.15 -27.15 -6.85
C LYS A 45 43.37 -27.39 -5.97
N ASP A 46 43.17 -27.79 -4.72
CA ASP A 46 44.27 -28.06 -3.79
C ASP A 46 45.07 -29.31 -4.14
N GLN A 47 44.41 -30.35 -4.65
CA GLN A 47 45.09 -31.53 -5.20
C GLN A 47 46.01 -31.12 -6.37
N MET A 48 45.50 -30.37 -7.35
CA MET A 48 46.27 -29.96 -8.52
C MET A 48 47.46 -29.05 -8.17
N LYS A 49 47.37 -28.21 -7.13
CA LYS A 49 48.50 -27.38 -6.66
C LYS A 49 49.70 -28.23 -6.24
N LYS A 50 49.46 -29.41 -5.69
CA LYS A 50 50.51 -30.32 -5.19
C LYS A 50 51.05 -31.26 -6.29
N MET A 51 50.48 -31.20 -7.49
CA MET A 51 50.85 -32.09 -8.61
C MET A 51 51.76 -31.38 -9.60
N ARG A 52 52.77 -32.12 -10.08
CA ARG A 52 53.56 -31.75 -11.25
C ARG A 52 52.70 -31.79 -12.50
N GLU A 53 53.07 -31.00 -13.50
CA GLU A 53 52.44 -31.05 -14.82
C GLU A 53 52.58 -32.44 -15.44
N GLY A 54 51.52 -32.92 -16.07
CA GLY A 54 51.51 -34.23 -16.73
C GLY A 54 50.14 -34.92 -16.75
N PRO A 55 50.08 -36.18 -17.22
CA PRO A 55 48.84 -36.92 -17.42
C PRO A 55 47.97 -37.03 -16.16
N GLY A 56 48.59 -37.22 -14.99
CA GLY A 56 47.87 -37.28 -13.71
C GLY A 56 47.15 -35.98 -13.37
N LYS A 57 47.82 -34.82 -13.54
CA LYS A 57 47.21 -33.51 -13.28
C LYS A 57 46.12 -33.19 -14.29
N ASN A 58 46.31 -33.58 -15.55
CA ASN A 58 45.29 -33.45 -16.60
C ASN A 58 44.02 -34.26 -16.28
N ALA A 59 44.16 -35.47 -15.73
CA ALA A 59 43.02 -36.27 -15.30
C ALA A 59 42.21 -35.59 -14.18
N VAL A 60 42.89 -34.99 -13.19
CA VAL A 60 42.23 -34.23 -12.11
C VAL A 60 41.56 -32.98 -12.66
N LYS A 61 42.22 -32.24 -13.57
CA LYS A 61 41.64 -31.09 -14.27
C LYS A 61 40.36 -31.46 -15.00
N ASN A 62 40.34 -32.59 -15.71
CA ASN A 62 39.15 -33.06 -16.42
C ASN A 62 37.99 -33.41 -15.46
N LYS A 63 38.28 -33.98 -14.28
CA LYS A 63 37.27 -34.20 -13.23
C LYS A 63 36.72 -32.87 -12.71
N ALA A 64 37.60 -31.91 -12.40
CA ALA A 64 37.21 -30.58 -11.95
C ALA A 64 36.35 -29.84 -12.99
N LEU A 65 36.66 -29.97 -14.29
CA LEU A 65 35.86 -29.39 -15.36
C LEU A 65 34.43 -29.96 -15.43
N ARG A 66 34.24 -31.27 -15.15
CA ARG A 66 32.90 -31.88 -15.10
C ARG A 66 32.09 -31.32 -13.93
N VAL A 67 32.70 -31.23 -12.75
CA VAL A 67 32.06 -30.62 -11.56
C VAL A 67 31.72 -29.15 -11.81
N LEU A 68 32.61 -28.40 -12.45
CA LEU A 68 32.37 -27.00 -12.80
C LEU A 68 31.17 -26.84 -13.76
N LYS A 69 31.06 -27.70 -14.78
CA LYS A 69 29.91 -27.70 -15.70
C LYS A 69 28.60 -27.98 -14.94
N GLN A 70 28.61 -28.96 -14.03
CA GLN A 70 27.46 -29.27 -13.20
C GLN A 70 27.08 -28.10 -12.27
N LYS A 71 28.08 -27.43 -11.68
CA LYS A 71 27.86 -26.24 -10.86
C LYS A 71 27.17 -25.14 -11.67
N LYS A 72 27.70 -24.81 -12.85
CA LYS A 72 27.10 -23.79 -13.74
C LYS A 72 25.66 -24.11 -14.13
N MET A 73 25.34 -25.38 -14.36
CA MET A 73 23.96 -25.81 -14.63
C MET A 73 23.04 -25.50 -13.44
N TYR A 74 23.47 -25.77 -12.20
CA TYR A 74 22.69 -25.43 -11.02
C TYR A 74 22.63 -23.93 -10.72
N GLU A 75 23.70 -23.17 -10.99
CA GLU A 75 23.68 -21.70 -10.92
C GLU A 75 22.62 -21.13 -11.87
N ASN A 76 22.61 -21.57 -13.13
CA ASN A 76 21.59 -21.16 -14.09
C ASN A 76 20.17 -21.54 -13.64
N GLN A 77 19.99 -22.73 -13.07
CA GLN A 77 18.69 -23.16 -12.53
C GLN A 77 18.25 -22.28 -11.35
N ARG A 78 19.17 -21.95 -10.44
CA ARG A 78 18.90 -21.05 -9.31
C ARG A 78 18.46 -19.68 -9.83
N ASP A 79 19.19 -19.12 -10.79
CA ASP A 79 18.91 -17.77 -11.31
C ASP A 79 17.53 -17.70 -12.00
N GLN A 80 17.15 -18.75 -12.74
CA GLN A 80 15.82 -18.88 -13.31
C GLN A 80 14.72 -18.94 -12.24
N LEU A 81 14.93 -19.71 -11.17
CA LEU A 81 13.98 -19.81 -10.06
C LEU A 81 13.87 -18.49 -9.29
N GLN A 82 14.98 -17.79 -9.08
CA GLN A 82 14.99 -16.47 -8.44
C GLN A 82 14.22 -15.45 -9.28
N GLN A 83 14.41 -15.44 -10.60
CA GLN A 83 13.62 -14.59 -11.49
C GLN A 83 12.12 -14.92 -11.44
N GLN A 84 11.78 -16.21 -11.37
CA GLN A 84 10.39 -16.65 -11.22
C GLN A 84 9.79 -16.15 -9.91
N SER A 85 10.53 -16.28 -8.79
CA SER A 85 10.08 -15.80 -7.47
C SER A 85 9.85 -14.28 -7.50
N PHE A 86 10.82 -13.52 -8.02
CA PHE A 86 10.71 -12.07 -8.16
C PHE A 86 9.50 -11.62 -8.99
N ASN A 87 9.23 -12.29 -10.12
CA ASN A 87 8.05 -11.97 -10.94
C ASN A 87 6.74 -12.21 -10.18
N MET A 88 6.69 -13.26 -9.34
CA MET A 88 5.53 -13.54 -8.49
C MET A 88 5.41 -12.54 -7.35
N GLU A 89 6.50 -12.13 -6.72
CA GLU A 89 6.52 -11.07 -5.70
C GLU A 89 5.99 -9.75 -6.27
N GLN A 90 6.43 -9.37 -7.48
CA GLN A 90 5.93 -8.19 -8.17
C GLN A 90 4.43 -8.28 -8.45
N ALA A 91 3.94 -9.44 -8.87
CA ALA A 91 2.51 -9.67 -9.09
C ALA A 91 1.72 -9.65 -7.77
N ASN A 92 2.30 -10.15 -6.67
CA ASN A 92 1.67 -10.10 -5.35
C ASN A 92 1.54 -8.66 -4.86
N PHE A 93 2.60 -7.86 -4.98
CA PHE A 93 2.58 -6.43 -4.64
C PHE A 93 1.53 -5.66 -5.45
N THR A 94 1.47 -5.88 -6.77
CA THR A 94 0.44 -5.28 -7.62
C THR A 94 -0.97 -5.69 -7.18
N THR A 95 -1.17 -6.96 -6.83
CA THR A 95 -2.47 -7.46 -6.35
C THR A 95 -2.87 -6.80 -5.03
N GLU A 96 -1.94 -6.60 -4.11
CA GLU A 96 -2.19 -5.89 -2.84
C GLU A 96 -2.55 -4.42 -3.07
N ASN A 97 -1.83 -3.72 -3.96
CA ASN A 97 -2.19 -2.35 -4.33
C ASN A 97 -3.58 -2.27 -4.96
N LEU A 98 -3.92 -3.21 -5.85
CA LEU A 98 -5.25 -3.26 -6.46
C LEU A 98 -6.35 -3.48 -5.42
N ARG A 99 -6.13 -4.32 -4.41
CA ARG A 99 -7.07 -4.51 -3.29
C ARG A 99 -7.30 -3.21 -2.51
N ASN A 100 -6.23 -2.44 -2.27
CA ASN A 100 -6.34 -1.15 -1.62
C ASN A 100 -7.15 -0.16 -2.48
N VAL A 101 -6.90 -0.11 -3.79
CA VAL A 101 -7.66 0.73 -4.73
C VAL A 101 -9.15 0.36 -4.72
N VAL A 102 -9.47 -0.94 -4.77
CA VAL A 102 -10.87 -1.42 -4.70
C VAL A 102 -11.53 -0.95 -3.41
N THR A 103 -10.85 -1.10 -2.27
CA THR A 103 -11.36 -0.65 -0.96
C THR A 103 -11.65 0.85 -0.94
N THR A 104 -10.75 1.66 -1.51
CA THR A 104 -10.96 3.11 -1.64
C THR A 104 -12.14 3.43 -2.55
N VAL A 105 -12.26 2.76 -3.70
CA VAL A 105 -13.39 2.95 -4.62
C VAL A 105 -14.71 2.59 -3.96
N ASP A 106 -14.77 1.49 -3.21
CA ASP A 106 -15.96 1.08 -2.46
C ASP A 106 -16.36 2.14 -1.42
N ALA A 107 -15.38 2.68 -0.68
CA ALA A 107 -15.61 3.76 0.27
C ALA A 107 -16.14 5.04 -0.41
N MET A 108 -15.57 5.40 -1.57
CA MET A 108 -16.04 6.54 -2.36
C MET A 108 -17.47 6.33 -2.87
N GLN A 109 -17.83 5.13 -3.30
CA GLN A 109 -19.19 4.81 -3.73
C GLN A 109 -20.20 4.94 -2.58
N ILE A 110 -19.82 4.49 -1.38
CA ILE A 110 -20.66 4.66 -0.17
C ILE A 110 -20.83 6.15 0.15
N ALA A 111 -19.75 6.92 0.18
CA ALA A 111 -19.79 8.35 0.43
C ALA A 111 -20.64 9.10 -0.60
N ASN A 112 -20.51 8.77 -1.88
CA ASN A 112 -21.31 9.39 -2.96
C ASN A 112 -22.81 9.09 -2.80
N LYS A 113 -23.18 7.84 -2.45
CA LYS A 113 -24.58 7.49 -2.16
C LYS A 113 -25.14 8.29 -0.99
N GLU A 114 -24.34 8.51 0.05
CA GLU A 114 -24.78 9.31 1.19
C GLU A 114 -24.91 10.79 0.83
N MET A 115 -23.95 11.36 0.09
CA MET A 115 -24.01 12.72 -0.43
C MET A 115 -25.26 12.94 -1.28
N GLN A 116 -25.60 12.00 -2.18
CA GLN A 116 -26.82 12.05 -2.98
C GLN A 116 -28.10 12.03 -2.13
N LYS A 117 -28.12 11.27 -1.02
CA LYS A 117 -29.27 11.28 -0.11
C LYS A 117 -29.40 12.62 0.62
N GLN A 118 -28.30 13.22 1.06
CA GLN A 118 -28.32 14.50 1.75
C GLN A 118 -28.73 15.63 0.79
N TYR A 119 -28.24 15.62 -0.45
CA TYR A 119 -28.67 16.57 -1.48
C TYR A 119 -30.18 16.55 -1.73
N LYS A 120 -30.81 15.36 -1.71
CA LYS A 120 -32.28 15.24 -1.86
C LYS A 120 -33.07 15.85 -0.70
N LYS A 121 -32.46 16.10 0.46
CA LYS A 121 -33.10 16.76 1.60
C LYS A 121 -32.99 18.29 1.54
N ILE A 122 -32.12 18.81 0.68
CA ILE A 122 -32.01 20.25 0.46
C ILE A 122 -33.17 20.66 -0.44
N ASP A 123 -34.13 21.36 0.13
CA ASP A 123 -35.23 21.98 -0.61
C ASP A 123 -34.81 23.41 -0.98
N ILE A 124 -34.49 23.63 -2.26
CA ILE A 124 -34.04 24.93 -2.77
C ILE A 124 -35.10 26.01 -2.52
N ASN A 125 -36.39 25.68 -2.60
CA ASN A 125 -37.47 26.64 -2.37
C ASN A 125 -37.50 27.13 -0.91
N LYS A 126 -37.07 26.29 0.04
CA LYS A 126 -36.93 26.70 1.44
C LYS A 126 -35.70 27.57 1.67
N ILE A 127 -34.66 27.43 0.85
CA ILE A 127 -33.48 28.30 0.92
C ILE A 127 -33.83 29.68 0.40
N GLU A 128 -34.56 29.77 -0.71
CA GLU A 128 -35.07 31.03 -1.24
C GLU A 128 -35.96 31.74 -0.21
N GLY A 129 -36.91 31.02 0.41
CA GLY A 129 -37.74 31.60 1.48
C GLY A 129 -36.95 32.06 2.70
N VAL A 130 -35.87 31.36 3.09
CA VAL A 130 -34.98 31.81 4.18
C VAL A 130 -34.14 33.03 3.76
N GLN A 131 -33.77 33.15 2.49
CA GLN A 131 -33.11 34.35 1.96
C GLN A 131 -34.05 35.56 2.00
N ASP A 132 -35.28 35.38 1.54
CA ASP A 132 -36.32 36.42 1.56
C ASP A 132 -36.64 36.85 3.01
N ASP A 133 -36.87 35.90 3.93
CA ASP A 133 -37.09 36.18 5.35
C ASP A 133 -35.91 36.93 6.00
N MET A 134 -34.68 36.64 5.56
CA MET A 134 -33.46 37.27 6.06
C MET A 134 -33.28 38.69 5.49
N GLU A 135 -33.71 38.93 4.25
CA GLU A 135 -33.77 40.25 3.63
C GLU A 135 -34.81 41.14 4.34
N ASP A 136 -36.00 40.60 4.61
CA ASP A 136 -37.06 41.25 5.39
C ASP A 136 -36.61 41.60 6.83
N LEU A 137 -35.87 40.70 7.49
CA LEU A 137 -35.32 40.94 8.82
C LEU A 137 -34.23 42.02 8.82
N MET A 138 -33.40 42.09 7.77
CA MET A 138 -32.43 43.19 7.62
C MET A 138 -33.13 44.52 7.34
N GLU A 139 -34.18 44.53 6.52
CA GLU A 139 -35.01 45.72 6.28
C GLU A 139 -35.65 46.22 7.57
N GLN A 140 -36.26 45.32 8.36
CA GLN A 140 -36.81 45.69 9.67
C GLN A 140 -35.74 46.16 10.66
N ALA A 141 -34.56 45.54 10.68
CA ALA A 141 -33.46 45.99 11.55
C ALA A 141 -33.02 47.42 11.19
N ASN A 142 -32.92 47.73 9.89
CA ASN A 142 -32.62 49.08 9.40
C ASN A 142 -33.76 50.07 9.71
N GLU A 143 -35.03 49.67 9.54
CA GLU A 143 -36.20 50.49 9.85
C GLU A 143 -36.33 50.76 11.35
N ILE A 144 -36.01 49.78 12.21
CA ILE A 144 -35.91 49.95 13.67
C ILE A 144 -34.79 50.94 14.01
N GLN A 145 -33.64 50.84 13.34
CA GLN A 145 -32.51 51.76 13.56
C GLN A 145 -32.86 53.19 13.10
N GLU A 146 -33.66 53.35 12.05
CA GLU A 146 -34.14 54.64 11.54
C GLU A 146 -35.28 55.23 12.36
N THR A 147 -36.20 54.40 12.88
CA THR A 147 -37.33 54.81 13.73
C THR A 147 -36.90 55.10 15.18
N LEU A 148 -35.96 54.33 15.74
CA LEU A 148 -35.27 54.69 16.99
C LEU A 148 -34.31 55.87 16.79
N GLY A 149 -33.86 56.11 15.55
CA GLY A 149 -33.01 57.23 15.15
C GLY A 149 -33.73 58.58 15.03
N ARG A 150 -35.07 58.63 15.16
CA ARG A 150 -35.82 59.90 15.21
C ARG A 150 -36.37 60.17 16.60
N THR A 151 -35.54 60.92 17.34
CA THR A 151 -35.81 61.82 18.47
C THR A 151 -35.27 61.34 19.82
N TYR A 152 -34.01 61.68 20.08
CA TYR A 152 -33.75 62.58 21.19
C TYR A 152 -32.98 63.80 20.67
N GLY A 153 -33.62 64.97 20.77
CA GLY A 153 -32.92 66.24 20.75
C GLY A 153 -31.98 66.32 21.96
N LEU A 154 -30.75 66.76 21.66
CA LEU A 154 -29.59 67.06 22.49
C LEU A 154 -29.85 67.59 23.91
N PRO A 155 -28.90 67.33 24.83
CA PRO A 155 -28.19 68.40 25.52
C PRO A 155 -26.73 68.48 25.07
N GLU A 156 -26.23 69.70 24.93
CA GLU A 156 -24.87 70.07 24.50
C GLU A 156 -23.75 69.79 25.52
N ASP A 157 -23.91 68.90 26.49
CA ASP A 157 -22.89 68.70 27.53
C ASP A 157 -22.54 67.22 27.72
N ILE A 158 -21.62 66.72 26.90
CA ILE A 158 -20.69 65.67 27.32
C ILE A 158 -19.30 66.22 27.09
N ASP A 159 -18.70 66.70 28.18
CA ASP A 159 -17.29 67.09 28.25
C ASP A 159 -16.41 65.90 27.84
N GLU A 160 -15.51 66.12 26.88
CA GLU A 160 -14.50 65.14 26.44
C GLU A 160 -13.52 64.74 27.55
N GLU A 161 -13.53 65.41 28.71
CA GLU A 161 -12.63 65.14 29.83
C GLU A 161 -12.98 63.89 30.67
N GLU A 162 -14.20 63.34 30.61
CA GLU A 162 -14.57 62.20 31.47
C GLU A 162 -14.33 60.82 30.84
N LEU A 163 -14.11 60.73 29.51
CA LEU A 163 -13.95 59.43 28.82
C LEU A 163 -12.49 59.01 28.56
N GLU A 164 -11.50 59.88 28.78
CA GLU A 164 -10.08 59.49 28.74
C GLU A 164 -9.56 58.93 30.09
N ALA A 165 -10.36 58.98 31.16
CA ALA A 165 -9.97 58.59 32.52
C ALA A 165 -10.61 57.26 32.97
N GLY A 166 -10.41 56.19 32.20
CA GLY A 166 -10.98 54.86 32.50
C GLY A 166 -9.99 53.70 32.36
N THR A 167 -8.80 53.85 32.94
CA THR A 167 -7.77 52.82 33.06
C THR A 167 -8.20 51.69 33.99
N TYR A 168 -8.37 50.47 33.47
CA TYR A 168 -7.91 49.18 34.05
C TYR A 168 -7.79 48.12 32.96
#